data_AF-A0A519UUL5-F1
#
_entry.id   AF-A0A519UUL5-F1
#
_cell.length_a   1.000
_cell.length_b   1.000
_cell.length_c   1.000
_cell.angle_alpha   90.00
_cell.angle_beta   90.00
_cell.angle_gamma   90.00
#
_symmetry.space_group_name_H-M   'P 1'
#
loop_
_entity.id
_entity.type
_entity.pdbx_description
1 polymer ?
#
loop_
_entity_poly.entity_id
_entity_poly.type
_entity_poly.pdbx_seq_one_letter_code
_entity_poly.pdbx_strand_id
1 'polypeptide(L)'
;GLLVNSGLLMGGLGNQGGIFGNFNTPWFYALAVLNGVLLCVPAPAQPAGRLALLGARSVLLGYTLYFFLVFLPFLPLSLLAVIAIGTGFLMLTPLVLLVVHLRILADDVAALRPHVARWVPQVVLVSGAAVLPLLLTADYYHDRQTLHAAQAYVYTPDYTKTYDLDAASLARTLATVRQHKDQGRDLIMGSQQPFLSTYFNWLVLDNLLLSESKLTTLESVFGVGLNRLNNWPSDGFATTAPAPAPAALRHLTARSTYDTRQQAWVSWVDVEVGNVNPAQQVGENRTRAQQAGEYRTTFELPTGCWVSDYYLDIDGRRDPGILAEKKAADWVYTQIVHQNDRRDPGLLAYAGPDQLRLQVYPVVGNTPRRTGVQITHKEPVELIIDGQTVALGRPGPVAASPAPVATPGGAVVYLSASAKQQLPLVQRRPYYHFLLDVSAA
;
A
#
# COMPACT_ATOMS: atom_id res chain seq x y z
N GLY A 1 14.78 -28.68 -10.62
CA GLY A 1 13.62 -27.80 -10.44
C GLY A 1 14.04 -26.42 -9.98
N LEU A 2 14.25 -26.22 -8.67
CA LEU A 2 14.56 -24.91 -8.08
C LEU A 2 15.74 -24.17 -8.70
N LEU A 3 16.86 -24.86 -8.97
CA LEU A 3 18.04 -24.27 -9.62
C LEU A 3 17.78 -23.79 -11.06
N VAL A 4 16.83 -24.41 -11.77
CA VAL A 4 16.43 -23.96 -13.11
C VAL A 4 15.49 -22.75 -12.99
N ASN A 5 14.57 -22.77 -12.02
CA ASN A 5 13.70 -21.63 -11.73
C ASN A 5 14.50 -20.36 -11.40
N SER A 6 15.57 -20.49 -10.61
CA SER A 6 16.43 -19.36 -10.22
C SER A 6 17.45 -18.94 -11.29
N GLY A 7 17.40 -19.54 -12.50
CA GLY A 7 18.33 -19.22 -13.59
C GLY A 7 19.78 -19.68 -13.37
N LEU A 8 20.06 -20.49 -12.33
CA LEU A 8 21.42 -20.93 -11.98
C LEU A 8 21.95 -22.05 -12.89
N LEU A 9 21.06 -22.84 -13.52
CA LEU A 9 21.44 -23.96 -14.41
C LEU A 9 21.25 -23.68 -15.90
N MET A 10 20.27 -22.87 -16.29
CA MET A 10 20.01 -22.49 -17.68
C MET A 10 19.99 -20.96 -17.77
N GLY A 11 21.16 -20.36 -18.00
CA GLY A 11 21.30 -18.92 -18.20
C GLY A 11 20.47 -18.48 -19.40
N GLY A 12 19.48 -17.61 -19.18
CA GLY A 12 18.62 -17.05 -20.23
C GLY A 12 17.12 -17.30 -20.09
N LEU A 13 16.67 -18.18 -19.17
CA LEU A 13 15.24 -18.49 -18.98
C LEU A 13 14.60 -17.85 -17.74
N GLY A 14 15.38 -17.33 -16.78
CA GLY A 14 14.87 -16.74 -15.53
C GLY A 14 15.38 -15.32 -15.30
N ASN A 15 14.46 -14.39 -15.00
CA ASN A 15 14.79 -13.09 -14.38
C ASN A 15 15.15 -13.30 -12.89
N GLN A 16 15.63 -12.28 -12.17
CA GLN A 16 16.08 -12.39 -10.77
C GLN A 16 15.05 -13.03 -9.81
N GLY A 17 13.75 -12.99 -10.12
CA GLY A 17 12.69 -13.62 -9.31
C GLY A 17 12.20 -14.99 -9.80
N GLY A 18 12.76 -15.55 -10.87
CA GLY A 18 12.44 -16.88 -11.41
C GLY A 18 11.11 -16.98 -12.15
N ILE A 19 10.91 -18.07 -12.90
CA ILE A 19 9.73 -18.27 -13.77
C ILE A 19 8.45 -18.55 -12.96
N PHE A 20 8.59 -19.29 -11.86
CA PHE A 20 7.48 -19.79 -11.03
C PHE A 20 7.38 -19.08 -9.67
N GLY A 21 8.18 -18.04 -9.45
CA GLY A 21 8.26 -17.30 -8.19
C GLY A 21 9.65 -17.34 -7.55
N ASN A 22 9.84 -16.46 -6.56
CA ASN A 22 11.15 -16.23 -5.96
C ASN A 22 11.45 -17.24 -4.83
N PHE A 23 12.20 -18.29 -5.18
CA PHE A 23 12.64 -19.36 -4.28
C PHE A 23 14.15 -19.33 -4.02
N ASN A 24 14.79 -18.16 -4.15
CA ASN A 24 16.24 -18.04 -4.05
C ASN A 24 16.78 -18.16 -2.61
N THR A 25 15.90 -18.17 -1.61
CA THR A 25 16.31 -18.28 -0.21
C THR A 25 16.89 -19.69 0.07
N PRO A 26 18.04 -19.81 0.77
CA PRO A 26 18.74 -21.08 0.97
C PRO A 26 17.90 -22.21 1.58
N TRP A 27 16.91 -21.87 2.41
CA TRP A 27 16.08 -22.86 3.10
C TRP A 27 15.25 -23.71 2.13
N PHE A 28 14.81 -23.17 0.99
CA PHE A 28 14.06 -23.95 -0.01
C PHE A 28 14.91 -25.10 -0.56
N TYR A 29 16.19 -24.83 -0.84
CA TYR A 29 17.13 -25.84 -1.32
C TYR A 29 17.45 -26.87 -0.23
N ALA A 30 17.65 -26.42 1.02
CA ALA A 30 17.89 -27.31 2.15
C ALA A 30 16.73 -28.28 2.39
N LEU A 31 15.49 -27.78 2.38
CA LEU A 31 14.29 -28.62 2.50
C LEU A 31 14.11 -29.55 1.29
N ALA A 32 14.43 -29.11 0.08
CA ALA A 32 14.39 -29.96 -1.11
C ALA A 32 15.33 -31.17 -0.98
N VAL A 33 16.58 -30.93 -0.56
CA VAL A 33 17.59 -31.98 -0.35
C VAL A 33 17.15 -32.91 0.78
N LEU A 34 16.74 -32.35 1.92
CA LEU A 34 16.28 -33.13 3.07
C LEU A 34 15.08 -34.01 2.72
N ASN A 35 14.11 -33.48 1.96
CA ASN A 35 12.95 -34.23 1.50
C ASN A 35 13.36 -35.39 0.58
N GLY A 36 14.25 -35.12 -0.39
CA GLY A 36 14.80 -36.16 -1.25
C GLY A 36 15.49 -37.28 -0.47
N VAL A 37 16.35 -36.92 0.50
CA VAL A 37 17.05 -37.89 1.35
C VAL A 37 16.06 -38.73 2.15
N LEU A 38 15.11 -38.11 2.87
CA LEU A 38 14.17 -38.83 3.73
C LEU A 38 13.21 -39.75 2.95
N LEU A 39 12.87 -39.41 1.71
CA LEU A 39 12.08 -40.28 0.85
C LEU A 39 12.88 -41.48 0.34
N CYS A 40 14.20 -41.34 0.16
CA CYS A 40 15.09 -42.42 -0.26
C CYS A 40 15.54 -43.35 0.88
N VAL A 41 15.44 -42.92 2.15
CA VAL A 41 15.80 -43.78 3.30
C VAL A 41 14.88 -45.02 3.33
N PRO A 42 15.43 -46.25 3.33
CA PRO A 42 14.60 -47.45 3.41
C PRO A 42 13.88 -47.52 4.77
N ALA A 43 12.65 -48.03 4.77
CA ALA A 43 11.88 -48.14 6.00
C ALA A 43 12.56 -49.15 6.96
N PRO A 44 12.88 -48.75 8.21
CA PRO A 44 13.51 -49.65 9.17
C PRO A 44 12.53 -50.74 9.60
N ALA A 45 13.05 -51.92 9.90
CA ALA A 45 12.25 -53.07 10.36
C ALA A 45 11.65 -52.85 11.76
N GLN A 46 12.31 -52.07 12.60
CA GLN A 46 11.86 -51.79 13.96
C GLN A 46 10.72 -50.75 13.97
N PRO A 47 9.62 -51.01 14.72
CA PRO A 47 8.43 -50.16 14.69
C PRO A 47 8.69 -48.73 15.19
N ALA A 48 9.55 -48.56 16.21
CA ALA A 48 9.92 -47.24 16.73
C ALA A 48 10.68 -46.40 15.68
N GLY A 49 11.65 -46.99 15.00
CA GLY A 49 12.39 -46.31 13.93
C GLY A 49 11.49 -45.94 12.75
N ARG A 50 10.51 -46.80 12.42
CA ARG A 50 9.57 -46.54 11.33
C ARG A 50 8.58 -45.43 11.69
N LEU A 51 8.16 -45.35 12.94
CA LEU A 51 7.34 -44.25 13.46
C LEU A 51 8.10 -42.91 13.43
N ALA A 52 9.39 -42.91 13.80
CA ALA A 52 10.23 -41.72 13.71
C ALA A 52 10.41 -41.26 12.25
N LEU A 53 10.64 -42.18 11.32
CA LEU A 53 10.76 -41.88 9.89
C LEU A 53 9.44 -41.37 9.30
N LEU A 54 8.29 -41.95 9.71
CA LEU A 54 6.97 -41.44 9.37
C LEU A 54 6.82 -39.98 9.81
N GLY A 55 7.21 -39.65 11.05
CA GLY A 55 7.18 -38.28 11.56
C GLY A 55 8.04 -37.33 10.73
N ALA A 56 9.30 -37.71 10.47
CA ALA A 56 10.23 -36.90 9.68
C ALA A 56 9.74 -36.63 8.26
N ARG A 57 9.19 -37.65 7.57
CA ARG A 57 8.56 -37.49 6.25
C ARG A 57 7.33 -36.60 6.30
N SER A 58 6.49 -36.79 7.33
CA SER A 58 5.26 -36.01 7.50
C SER A 58 5.55 -34.51 7.66
N VAL A 59 6.64 -34.13 8.33
CA VAL A 59 7.08 -32.71 8.41
C VAL A 59 7.27 -32.08 7.03
N LEU A 60 7.81 -32.82 6.07
CA LEU A 60 8.10 -32.32 4.72
C LEU A 60 6.95 -32.53 3.72
N LEU A 61 5.83 -33.10 4.18
CA LEU A 61 4.63 -33.19 3.37
C LEU A 61 4.10 -31.81 2.99
N GLY A 62 4.12 -30.85 3.93
CA GLY A 62 3.71 -29.46 3.68
C GLY A 62 4.57 -28.79 2.59
N TYR A 63 5.89 -29.03 2.60
CA TYR A 63 6.80 -28.57 1.56
C TYR A 63 6.45 -29.17 0.19
N THR A 64 6.20 -30.48 0.13
CA THR A 64 5.82 -31.17 -1.11
C THR A 64 4.49 -30.67 -1.65
N LEU A 65 3.51 -30.48 -0.77
CA LEU A 65 2.18 -29.96 -1.11
C LEU A 65 2.25 -28.51 -1.61
N TYR A 66 3.06 -27.67 -0.98
CA TYR A 66 3.26 -26.29 -1.41
C TYR A 66 3.73 -26.21 -2.86
N PHE A 67 4.80 -26.94 -3.20
CA PHE A 67 5.30 -26.95 -4.58
C PHE A 67 4.33 -27.61 -5.56
N PHE A 68 3.56 -28.60 -5.14
CA PHE A 68 2.47 -29.11 -5.98
C PHE A 68 1.44 -28.01 -6.31
N LEU A 69 1.00 -27.24 -5.31
CA LEU A 69 0.04 -26.14 -5.51
C LEU A 69 0.60 -25.02 -6.40
N VAL A 70 1.88 -24.65 -6.22
CA VAL A 70 2.56 -23.67 -7.06
C VAL A 70 2.59 -24.11 -8.53
N PHE A 71 2.81 -25.41 -8.78
CA PHE A 71 2.94 -25.95 -10.14
C PHE A 71 1.60 -26.41 -10.76
N LEU A 72 0.52 -26.51 -9.97
CA LEU A 72 -0.79 -26.95 -10.42
C LEU A 72 -1.33 -26.17 -11.63
N PRO A 73 -1.23 -24.82 -11.69
CA PRO A 73 -1.71 -24.05 -12.85
C PRO A 73 -0.93 -24.35 -14.14
N PHE A 74 0.29 -24.87 -14.04
CA PHE A 74 1.20 -25.11 -15.16
C PHE A 74 1.09 -26.52 -15.73
N LEU A 75 0.30 -27.42 -15.12
CA LEU A 75 0.14 -28.79 -15.60
C LEU A 75 -0.36 -28.90 -17.05
N PRO A 76 -1.35 -28.12 -17.53
CA PRO A 76 -1.78 -28.19 -18.93
C PRO A 76 -0.66 -27.85 -19.91
N LEU A 77 0.20 -26.89 -19.56
CA LEU A 77 1.34 -26.48 -20.37
C LEU A 77 2.52 -27.46 -20.28
N SER A 78 2.65 -28.18 -19.16
CA SER A 78 3.76 -29.10 -18.92
C SER A 78 3.84 -30.18 -20.00
N LEU A 79 2.71 -30.73 -20.46
CA LEU A 79 2.69 -31.76 -21.51
C LEU A 79 3.25 -31.23 -22.84
N LEU A 80 2.87 -30.01 -23.22
CA LEU A 80 3.37 -29.34 -24.42
C LEU A 80 4.87 -29.03 -24.28
N ALA A 81 5.31 -28.58 -23.11
CA ALA A 81 6.71 -28.29 -22.82
C ALA A 81 7.59 -29.56 -22.78
N VAL A 82 7.04 -30.72 -22.38
CA VAL A 82 7.73 -32.01 -22.50
C VAL A 82 8.00 -32.32 -23.96
N ILE A 83 6.98 -32.22 -24.82
CA ILE A 83 7.08 -32.55 -26.25
C ILE A 83 8.03 -31.58 -26.98
N ALA A 84 8.00 -30.29 -26.64
CA ALA A 84 8.74 -29.26 -27.36
C ALA A 84 10.23 -29.18 -26.96
N ILE A 85 10.55 -29.16 -25.66
CA ILE A 85 11.89 -28.80 -25.15
C ILE A 85 12.34 -29.75 -24.01
N GLY A 86 11.53 -30.72 -23.61
CA GLY A 86 11.83 -31.64 -22.50
C GLY A 86 11.80 -31.01 -21.10
N THR A 87 11.69 -29.68 -21.00
CA THR A 87 11.63 -28.93 -19.73
C THR A 87 10.33 -29.17 -18.96
N GLY A 88 9.27 -29.66 -19.62
CA GLY A 88 8.00 -30.01 -18.99
C GLY A 88 8.12 -31.06 -17.89
N PHE A 89 9.15 -31.92 -17.91
CA PHE A 89 9.41 -32.88 -16.83
C PHE A 89 9.69 -32.18 -15.49
N LEU A 90 10.28 -30.98 -15.51
CA LEU A 90 10.51 -30.18 -14.30
C LEU A 90 9.20 -29.70 -13.68
N MET A 91 8.20 -29.39 -14.50
CA MET A 91 6.87 -28.98 -14.03
C MET A 91 6.04 -30.16 -13.53
N LEU A 92 6.29 -31.37 -14.05
CA LEU A 92 5.65 -32.61 -13.57
C LEU A 92 6.30 -33.19 -12.30
N THR A 93 7.51 -32.74 -11.96
CA THR A 93 8.26 -33.29 -10.82
C THR A 93 7.49 -33.14 -9.49
N PRO A 94 6.91 -31.99 -9.11
CA PRO A 94 6.16 -31.86 -7.87
C PRO A 94 4.91 -32.75 -7.81
N LEU A 95 4.25 -33.00 -8.95
CA LEU A 95 3.11 -33.90 -9.04
C LEU A 95 3.51 -35.35 -8.74
N VAL A 96 4.53 -35.85 -9.45
CA VAL A 96 5.04 -37.22 -9.24
C VAL A 96 5.57 -37.37 -7.81
N LEU A 97 6.31 -36.37 -7.32
CA LEU A 97 6.85 -36.36 -5.97
C LEU A 97 5.73 -36.44 -4.92
N LEU A 98 4.63 -35.70 -5.08
CA LEU A 98 3.49 -35.77 -4.15
C LEU A 98 2.86 -37.17 -4.13
N VAL A 99 2.65 -37.78 -5.30
CA VAL A 99 2.09 -39.14 -5.39
C VAL A 99 3.00 -40.17 -4.71
N VAL A 100 4.32 -40.10 -4.98
CA VAL A 100 5.31 -40.98 -4.34
C VAL A 100 5.34 -40.76 -2.83
N HIS A 101 5.36 -39.51 -2.38
CA HIS A 101 5.39 -39.16 -0.96
C HIS A 101 4.15 -39.68 -0.23
N LEU A 102 2.94 -39.46 -0.78
CA LEU A 102 1.69 -39.98 -0.20
C LEU A 102 1.65 -41.50 -0.14
N ARG A 103 2.17 -42.19 -1.17
CA ARG A 103 2.24 -43.66 -1.18
C ARG A 103 3.18 -44.19 -0.11
N ILE A 104 4.38 -43.62 0.02
CA ILE A 104 5.35 -43.99 1.06
C ILE A 104 4.74 -43.81 2.46
N LEU A 105 4.06 -42.68 2.71
CA LEU A 105 3.38 -42.44 3.99
C LEU A 105 2.26 -43.46 4.23
N ALA A 106 1.48 -43.80 3.21
CA ALA A 106 0.42 -44.80 3.32
C ALA A 106 0.98 -46.20 3.65
N ASP A 107 2.09 -46.59 3.01
CA ASP A 107 2.78 -47.86 3.27
C ASP A 107 3.37 -47.90 4.69
N ASP A 108 3.93 -46.79 5.17
CA ASP A 108 4.43 -46.66 6.54
C ASP A 108 3.30 -46.77 7.57
N VAL A 109 2.18 -46.09 7.35
CA VAL A 109 1.00 -46.19 8.21
C VAL A 109 0.46 -47.63 8.21
N ALA A 110 0.36 -48.27 7.04
CA ALA A 110 -0.16 -49.63 6.91
C ALA A 110 0.72 -50.65 7.66
N ALA A 111 2.04 -50.52 7.57
CA ALA A 111 2.98 -51.42 8.25
C ALA A 111 3.07 -51.19 9.77
N LEU A 112 2.76 -49.99 10.25
CA LEU A 112 2.72 -49.67 11.68
C LEU A 112 1.43 -50.14 12.36
N ARG A 113 0.31 -50.23 11.64
CA ARG A 113 -1.02 -50.64 12.20
C ARG A 113 -1.01 -51.93 13.05
N PRO A 114 -0.24 -52.99 12.75
CA PRO A 114 -0.20 -54.20 13.58
C PRO A 114 0.57 -54.02 14.90
N HIS A 115 1.45 -53.02 14.98
CA HIS A 115 2.43 -52.87 16.07
C HIS A 115 2.11 -51.72 17.02
N VAL A 116 1.28 -50.75 16.60
CA VAL A 116 0.85 -49.60 17.41
C VAL A 116 -0.65 -49.36 17.29
N ALA A 117 -1.23 -48.64 18.26
CA ALA A 117 -2.65 -48.28 18.21
C ALA A 117 -2.97 -47.47 16.93
N ARG A 118 -4.14 -47.72 16.34
CA ARG A 118 -4.54 -47.18 15.02
C ARG A 118 -4.49 -45.65 14.91
N TRP A 119 -4.67 -44.94 16.02
CA TRP A 119 -4.64 -43.48 16.07
C TRP A 119 -3.22 -42.90 16.08
N VAL A 120 -2.21 -43.66 16.55
CA VAL A 120 -0.85 -43.15 16.74
C VAL A 120 -0.22 -42.71 15.40
N PRO A 121 -0.19 -43.53 14.33
CA PRO A 121 0.36 -43.09 13.05
C PRO A 121 -0.42 -41.92 12.43
N GLN A 122 -1.73 -41.84 12.68
CA GLN A 122 -2.56 -40.74 12.18
C GLN A 122 -2.21 -39.43 12.88
N VAL A 123 -2.06 -39.45 14.21
CA VAL A 123 -1.63 -38.27 14.98
C VAL A 123 -0.23 -37.84 14.55
N VAL A 124 0.73 -38.77 14.42
CA VAL A 124 2.09 -38.44 13.95
C VAL A 124 2.08 -37.81 12.56
N LEU A 125 1.26 -38.33 11.64
CA LEU A 125 1.13 -37.79 10.29
C LEU A 125 0.54 -36.39 10.30
N VAL A 126 -0.58 -36.17 11.01
CA VAL A 126 -1.25 -34.87 11.08
C VAL A 126 -0.37 -33.84 11.80
N SER A 127 0.22 -34.21 12.94
CA SER A 127 1.10 -33.33 13.70
C SER A 127 2.34 -32.97 12.89
N GLY A 128 2.94 -33.96 12.21
CA GLY A 128 4.08 -33.75 11.32
C GLY A 128 3.73 -32.78 10.19
N ALA A 129 2.65 -33.05 9.44
CA ALA A 129 2.22 -32.21 8.34
C ALA A 129 1.92 -30.76 8.75
N ALA A 130 1.51 -30.54 10.00
CA ALA A 130 1.24 -29.22 10.55
C ALA A 130 2.51 -28.46 10.98
N VAL A 131 3.66 -29.10 11.16
CA VAL A 131 4.89 -28.45 11.69
C VAL A 131 5.32 -27.27 10.82
N LEU A 132 5.52 -27.46 9.51
CA LEU A 132 5.99 -26.38 8.64
C LEU A 132 4.99 -25.22 8.55
N PRO A 133 3.68 -25.44 8.31
CA PRO A 133 2.69 -24.36 8.36
C PRO A 133 2.69 -23.61 9.69
N LEU A 134 2.72 -24.32 10.82
CA LEU A 134 2.68 -23.68 12.14
C LEU A 134 3.94 -22.86 12.43
N LEU A 135 5.13 -23.35 12.07
CA LEU A 135 6.38 -22.60 12.21
C LEU A 135 6.35 -21.33 11.37
N LEU A 136 5.88 -21.41 10.13
CA LEU A 136 5.74 -20.24 9.26
C LEU A 136 4.72 -19.24 9.82
N THR A 137 3.55 -19.72 10.29
CA THR A 137 2.54 -18.86 10.90
C THR A 137 3.07 -18.19 12.17
N ALA A 138 3.84 -18.90 13.00
CA ALA A 138 4.45 -18.33 14.19
C ALA A 138 5.47 -17.23 13.85
N ASP A 139 6.31 -17.46 12.83
CA ASP A 139 7.26 -16.46 12.33
C ASP A 139 6.55 -15.20 11.83
N TYR A 140 5.50 -15.36 11.02
CA TYR A 140 4.71 -14.23 10.52
C TYR A 140 3.91 -13.53 11.62
N TYR A 141 3.44 -14.28 12.62
CA TYR A 141 2.75 -13.68 13.76
C TYR A 141 3.70 -12.85 14.62
N HIS A 142 4.96 -13.29 14.77
CA HIS A 142 5.99 -12.51 15.42
C HIS A 142 6.30 -11.22 14.62
N ASP A 143 6.49 -11.33 13.30
CA ASP A 143 6.65 -10.16 12.41
C ASP A 143 5.49 -9.17 12.52
N ARG A 144 4.25 -9.67 12.61
CA ARG A 144 3.06 -8.85 12.86
C ARG A 144 3.19 -8.10 14.17
N GLN A 145 3.50 -8.78 15.27
CA GLN A 145 3.64 -8.14 16.59
C GLN A 145 4.71 -7.05 16.56
N THR A 146 5.88 -7.34 16.00
CA THR A 146 7.00 -6.40 15.91
C THR A 146 6.64 -5.17 15.06
N LEU A 147 6.03 -5.36 13.89
CA LEU A 147 5.64 -4.27 13.01
C LEU A 147 4.53 -3.39 13.61
N HIS A 148 3.53 -3.99 14.25
CA HIS A 148 2.44 -3.25 14.90
C HIS A 148 2.93 -2.50 16.14
N ALA A 149 3.81 -3.10 16.94
CA ALA A 149 4.44 -2.43 18.08
C ALA A 149 5.29 -1.23 17.62
N ALA A 150 6.08 -1.39 16.55
CA ALA A 150 6.88 -0.31 15.98
C ALA A 150 6.00 0.84 15.44
N GLN A 151 4.91 0.52 14.74
CA GLN A 151 3.96 1.52 14.28
C GLN A 151 3.27 2.25 15.45
N ALA A 152 2.86 1.52 16.48
CA ALA A 152 2.24 2.11 17.67
C ALA A 152 3.23 3.04 18.38
N TYR A 153 4.49 2.63 18.55
CA TYR A 153 5.52 3.47 19.14
C TYR A 153 5.78 4.78 18.37
N VAL A 154 5.83 4.72 17.03
CA VAL A 154 6.15 5.90 16.21
C VAL A 154 4.95 6.82 15.96
N TYR A 155 3.77 6.27 15.72
CA TYR A 155 2.61 7.05 15.25
C TYR A 155 1.55 7.30 16.31
N THR A 156 1.44 6.43 17.33
CA THR A 156 0.44 6.54 18.40
C THR A 156 1.02 6.08 19.74
N PRO A 157 2.10 6.74 20.23
CA PRO A 157 2.78 6.29 21.44
C PRO A 157 1.87 6.41 22.67
N ASP A 158 1.76 5.31 23.40
CA ASP A 158 1.15 5.25 24.72
C ASP A 158 2.29 5.21 25.74
N TYR A 159 2.61 6.37 26.32
CA TYR A 159 3.72 6.51 27.27
C TYR A 159 3.50 5.77 28.60
N THR A 160 2.32 5.18 28.81
CA THR A 160 2.07 4.30 29.97
C THR A 160 2.52 2.86 29.71
N LYS A 161 2.86 2.51 28.47
CA LYS A 161 3.29 1.17 28.06
C LYS A 161 4.76 1.15 27.71
N THR A 162 5.44 0.10 28.14
CA THR A 162 6.79 -0.24 27.68
C THR A 162 6.70 -1.04 26.40
N TYR A 163 7.36 -0.56 25.35
CA TYR A 163 7.45 -1.26 24.07
C TYR A 163 8.74 -2.08 24.03
N ASP A 164 8.61 -3.39 23.88
CA ASP A 164 9.74 -4.28 23.59
C ASP A 164 9.85 -4.42 22.07
N LEU A 165 10.90 -3.83 21.48
CA LEU A 165 11.05 -3.70 20.04
C LEU A 165 12.30 -4.44 19.58
N ASP A 166 12.10 -5.56 18.89
CA ASP A 166 13.19 -6.27 18.20
C ASP A 166 13.49 -5.57 16.87
N ALA A 167 14.50 -4.70 16.89
CA ALA A 167 14.97 -3.98 15.71
C ALA A 167 15.45 -4.92 14.59
N ALA A 168 15.98 -6.11 14.90
CA ALA A 168 16.47 -7.06 13.91
C ALA A 168 15.32 -7.84 13.23
N SER A 169 14.29 -8.25 13.99
CA SER A 169 13.04 -8.76 13.42
C SER A 169 12.39 -7.68 12.55
N LEU A 170 12.23 -6.46 13.06
CA LEU A 170 11.63 -5.34 12.32
C LEU A 170 12.35 -5.08 11.00
N ALA A 171 13.69 -5.14 11.00
CA ALA A 171 14.49 -4.98 9.79
C ALA A 171 14.16 -6.01 8.70
N ARG A 172 14.02 -7.27 9.10
CA ARG A 172 13.62 -8.34 8.17
C ARG A 172 12.21 -8.13 7.67
N THR A 173 11.27 -7.81 8.56
CA THR A 173 9.87 -7.56 8.19
C THR A 173 9.76 -6.40 7.21
N LEU A 174 10.40 -5.26 7.47
CA LEU A 174 10.39 -4.09 6.59
C LEU A 174 11.03 -4.38 5.24
N ALA A 175 12.13 -5.15 5.21
CA ALA A 175 12.75 -5.58 3.96
C ALA A 175 11.80 -6.44 3.11
N THR A 176 11.09 -7.39 3.72
CA THR A 176 10.08 -8.22 3.04
C THR A 176 8.92 -7.37 2.51
N VAL A 177 8.40 -6.43 3.32
CA VAL A 177 7.32 -5.53 2.91
C VAL A 177 7.72 -4.68 1.72
N ARG A 178 8.94 -4.11 1.73
CA ARG A 178 9.45 -3.30 0.63
C ARG A 178 9.65 -4.15 -0.63
N GLN A 179 10.22 -5.35 -0.50
CA GLN A 179 10.36 -6.27 -1.62
C GLN A 179 9.00 -6.58 -2.26
N HIS A 180 7.96 -6.87 -1.47
CA HIS A 180 6.62 -7.13 -1.99
C HIS A 180 6.01 -5.91 -2.70
N LYS A 181 6.37 -4.69 -2.27
CA LYS A 181 5.84 -3.43 -2.79
C LYS A 181 6.52 -2.97 -4.08
N ASP A 182 7.85 -2.99 -4.13
CA ASP A 182 8.62 -2.61 -5.32
C ASP A 182 8.31 -3.51 -6.53
N GLN A 183 7.79 -4.70 -6.26
CA GLN A 183 7.50 -5.75 -7.23
C GLN A 183 6.02 -5.81 -7.67
N GLY A 184 5.18 -4.88 -7.22
CA GLY A 184 3.73 -4.84 -7.47
C GLY A 184 3.28 -4.60 -8.92
N ARG A 185 4.20 -4.58 -9.90
CA ARG A 185 3.85 -4.45 -11.34
C ARG A 185 3.48 -5.77 -12.02
N ASP A 186 3.83 -6.93 -11.44
CA ASP A 186 3.56 -8.25 -12.06
C ASP A 186 2.58 -9.06 -11.22
N LEU A 187 1.30 -9.00 -11.59
CA LEU A 187 0.19 -9.65 -10.88
C LEU A 187 0.16 -11.19 -11.02
N ILE A 188 0.98 -11.83 -11.88
CA ILE A 188 0.81 -13.27 -12.17
C ILE A 188 2.11 -14.09 -12.24
N MET A 189 3.26 -13.57 -12.66
CA MET A 189 4.48 -14.40 -12.78
C MET A 189 5.76 -13.59 -12.58
N GLY A 190 6.48 -13.88 -11.50
CA GLY A 190 7.95 -13.85 -11.56
C GLY A 190 8.72 -13.18 -10.43
N SER A 191 8.09 -12.63 -9.39
CA SER A 191 8.83 -11.88 -8.34
C SER A 191 8.46 -12.23 -6.89
N GLN A 192 7.21 -12.62 -6.64
CA GLN A 192 6.71 -12.99 -5.32
C GLN A 192 6.77 -14.51 -5.07
N GLN A 193 6.63 -14.91 -3.80
CA GLN A 193 6.42 -16.31 -3.43
C GLN A 193 4.92 -16.60 -3.53
N PRO A 194 4.45 -17.40 -4.51
CA PRO A 194 3.03 -17.65 -4.69
C PRO A 194 2.42 -18.22 -3.41
N PHE A 195 1.22 -17.74 -3.07
CA PHE A 195 0.50 -18.03 -1.82
C PHE A 195 1.15 -17.49 -0.53
N LEU A 196 2.47 -17.63 -0.36
CA LEU A 196 3.17 -17.21 0.86
C LEU A 196 3.21 -15.68 1.01
N SER A 197 3.46 -14.94 -0.08
CA SER A 197 3.43 -13.47 -0.06
C SER A 197 2.02 -12.95 0.22
N THR A 198 0.98 -13.60 -0.33
CA THR A 198 -0.43 -13.26 -0.04
C THR A 198 -0.78 -13.55 1.42
N TYR A 199 -0.36 -14.71 1.94
CA TYR A 199 -0.57 -15.09 3.34
C TYR A 199 0.15 -14.13 4.29
N PHE A 200 1.38 -13.74 3.96
CA PHE A 200 2.14 -12.72 4.70
C PHE A 200 1.39 -11.37 4.71
N ASN A 201 0.95 -10.87 3.56
CA ASN A 201 0.24 -9.59 3.49
C ASN A 201 -1.08 -9.62 4.27
N TRP A 202 -1.80 -10.74 4.24
CA TRP A 202 -3.02 -10.90 5.02
C TRP A 202 -2.72 -10.93 6.53
N LEU A 203 -1.77 -11.76 6.98
CA LEU A 203 -1.52 -11.97 8.41
C LEU A 203 -0.71 -10.83 9.05
N VAL A 204 0.30 -10.29 8.37
CA VAL A 204 1.21 -9.27 8.92
C VAL A 204 0.65 -7.87 8.73
N LEU A 205 0.09 -7.60 7.54
CA LEU A 205 -0.32 -6.25 7.14
C LEU A 205 -1.84 -6.02 7.21
N ASP A 206 -2.64 -7.00 7.64
CA ASP A 206 -4.11 -6.91 7.65
C ASP A 206 -4.72 -6.59 6.26
N ASN A 207 -4.12 -7.12 5.19
CA ASN A 207 -4.45 -6.77 3.80
C ASN A 207 -4.25 -5.27 3.46
N LEU A 208 -3.53 -4.51 4.29
CA LEU A 208 -3.18 -3.12 4.02
C LEU A 208 -1.78 -3.02 3.41
N LEU A 209 -1.52 -1.91 2.73
CA LEU A 209 -0.19 -1.56 2.23
C LEU A 209 0.38 -0.43 3.09
N LEU A 210 1.64 -0.55 3.51
CA LEU A 210 2.36 0.58 4.11
C LEU A 210 2.80 1.57 3.03
N SER A 211 2.50 2.86 3.22
CA SER A 211 2.97 3.96 2.37
C SER A 211 4.49 4.10 2.44
N GLU A 212 5.13 4.61 1.36
CA GLU A 212 6.60 4.77 1.32
C GLU A 212 7.11 5.66 2.44
N SER A 213 6.42 6.77 2.72
CA SER A 213 6.77 7.68 3.81
C SER A 213 6.80 6.99 5.18
N LYS A 214 5.86 6.08 5.43
CA LYS A 214 5.81 5.30 6.68
C LYS A 214 6.94 4.28 6.77
N LEU A 215 7.22 3.56 5.68
CA LEU A 215 8.35 2.63 5.63
C LEU A 215 9.66 3.36 5.91
N THR A 216 9.92 4.47 5.20
CA THR A 216 11.14 5.27 5.38
C THR A 216 11.26 5.86 6.78
N THR A 217 10.14 6.27 7.39
CA THR A 217 10.14 6.78 8.79
C THR A 217 10.45 5.66 9.78
N LEU A 218 9.88 4.47 9.62
CA LEU A 218 10.19 3.33 10.50
C LEU A 218 11.66 2.91 10.33
N GLU A 219 12.15 2.85 9.09
CA GLU A 219 13.56 2.57 8.80
C GLU A 219 14.50 3.59 9.46
N SER A 220 14.19 4.89 9.39
CA SER A 220 15.03 5.93 9.99
C SER A 220 14.99 5.94 11.52
N VAL A 221 13.80 5.77 12.12
CA VAL A 221 13.64 5.77 13.59
C VAL A 221 14.36 4.58 14.23
N PHE A 222 14.27 3.39 13.61
CA PHE A 222 14.85 2.17 14.17
C PHE A 222 16.27 1.88 13.66
N GLY A 223 16.87 2.80 12.89
CA GLY A 223 18.21 2.61 12.31
C GLY A 223 18.30 1.40 11.39
N VAL A 224 17.17 0.96 10.85
CA VAL A 224 17.04 -0.19 9.96
C VAL A 224 17.31 0.29 8.53
N GLY A 225 18.27 -0.33 7.85
CA GLY A 225 18.60 0.04 6.46
C GLY A 225 19.58 1.21 6.32
N LEU A 226 20.23 1.65 7.40
CA LEU A 226 21.27 2.70 7.36
C LEU A 226 22.48 2.32 6.47
N ASN A 227 22.74 1.03 6.23
CA ASN A 227 23.73 0.59 5.23
C ASN A 227 23.35 0.95 3.78
N ARG A 228 22.07 1.28 3.49
CA ARG A 228 21.65 1.85 2.19
C ARG A 228 21.65 3.38 2.15
N LEU A 229 21.68 4.07 3.30
CA LEU A 229 21.94 5.52 3.28
C LEU A 229 23.39 5.81 2.88
N ASN A 230 24.32 4.93 3.25
CA ASN A 230 25.73 5.02 2.84
C ASN A 230 26.04 4.40 1.48
N ASN A 231 25.17 3.50 1.00
CA ASN A 231 25.30 2.86 -0.32
C ASN A 231 24.23 3.35 -1.30
N TRP A 232 23.72 4.56 -1.07
CA TRP A 232 23.17 5.36 -2.15
C TRP A 232 24.36 5.58 -3.09
N PRO A 233 24.31 5.09 -4.34
CA PRO A 233 25.24 5.59 -5.32
C PRO A 233 25.01 7.10 -5.36
N SER A 234 25.99 7.88 -4.91
CA SER A 234 26.18 9.25 -5.39
C SER A 234 26.49 9.28 -6.89
N ASP A 235 26.43 8.12 -7.57
CA ASP A 235 26.42 7.98 -9.01
C ASP A 235 25.05 8.31 -9.58
N GLY A 236 25.06 9.35 -10.40
CA GLY A 236 23.94 9.83 -11.18
C GLY A 236 23.18 8.72 -11.88
N PHE A 237 21.92 8.58 -11.49
CA PHE A 237 20.85 8.00 -12.29
C PHE A 237 19.64 8.93 -12.13
N ALA A 238 19.26 9.83 -13.04
CA ALA A 238 19.59 9.94 -14.46
C ALA A 238 19.53 8.60 -15.22
N THR A 239 18.76 7.63 -14.72
CA THR A 239 17.96 6.82 -15.64
C THR A 239 16.75 7.67 -15.97
N THR A 240 16.65 7.99 -17.25
CA THR A 240 15.57 8.68 -17.94
C THR A 240 14.24 7.91 -17.84
N ALA A 241 13.74 7.67 -16.64
CA ALA A 241 12.30 7.81 -16.45
C ALA A 241 12.02 9.31 -16.60
N PRO A 242 11.24 9.75 -17.61
CA PRO A 242 10.82 11.13 -17.66
C PRO A 242 10.18 11.43 -16.30
N ALA A 243 10.60 12.50 -15.64
CA ALA A 243 9.83 13.03 -14.53
C ALA A 243 8.36 13.13 -15.00
N PRO A 244 7.38 12.65 -14.21
CA PRO A 244 5.98 12.87 -14.56
C PRO A 244 5.82 14.35 -14.87
N ALA A 245 5.22 14.65 -16.03
CA ALA A 245 5.28 16.01 -16.53
C ALA A 245 4.64 16.96 -15.52
N PRO A 246 5.22 18.15 -15.28
CA PRO A 246 4.67 19.06 -14.29
C PRO A 246 3.26 19.45 -14.73
N ALA A 247 2.24 19.05 -13.98
CA ALA A 247 0.92 19.58 -14.15
C ALA A 247 0.85 20.90 -13.39
N ALA A 248 0.26 21.93 -14.00
CA ALA A 248 0.11 23.24 -13.38
C ALA A 248 -1.29 23.80 -13.63
N LEU A 249 -1.66 24.76 -12.78
CA LEU A 249 -2.82 25.59 -12.98
C LEU A 249 -2.71 26.36 -14.30
N ARG A 250 -3.73 26.25 -15.16
CA ARG A 250 -3.84 27.01 -16.41
C ARG A 250 -4.79 28.19 -16.24
N HIS A 251 -5.99 27.90 -15.76
CA HIS A 251 -7.03 28.90 -15.58
C HIS A 251 -7.76 28.68 -14.26
N LEU A 252 -7.99 29.78 -13.56
CA LEU A 252 -8.83 29.88 -12.38
C LEU A 252 -9.98 30.83 -12.69
N THR A 253 -11.21 30.35 -12.58
CA THR A 253 -12.40 31.18 -12.76
C THR A 253 -13.40 30.90 -11.65
N ALA A 254 -14.29 31.87 -11.36
CA ALA A 254 -15.33 31.67 -10.37
C ALA A 254 -16.66 32.21 -10.84
N ARG A 255 -17.73 31.58 -10.35
CA ARG A 255 -19.12 31.99 -10.58
C ARG A 255 -19.84 31.97 -9.25
N SER A 256 -20.44 33.10 -8.89
CA SER A 256 -21.08 33.28 -7.58
C SER A 256 -22.55 33.63 -7.72
N THR A 257 -23.37 32.94 -6.94
CA THR A 257 -24.80 33.16 -6.84
C THR A 257 -25.16 33.40 -5.38
N TYR A 258 -25.94 34.44 -5.11
CA TYR A 258 -26.41 34.70 -3.75
C TYR A 258 -27.67 33.86 -3.47
N ASP A 259 -27.63 33.00 -2.45
CA ASP A 259 -28.79 32.26 -1.95
C ASP A 259 -29.47 33.08 -0.85
N THR A 260 -30.65 33.62 -1.16
CA THR A 260 -31.44 34.44 -0.23
C THR A 260 -31.97 33.65 0.96
N ARG A 261 -32.17 32.33 0.84
CA ARG A 261 -32.66 31.47 1.93
C ARG A 261 -31.56 31.20 2.94
N GLN A 262 -30.36 30.92 2.46
CA GLN A 262 -29.18 30.71 3.31
C GLN A 262 -28.53 32.03 3.75
N GLN A 263 -28.95 33.14 3.13
CA GLN A 263 -28.33 34.46 3.28
C GLN A 263 -26.81 34.38 3.12
N ALA A 264 -26.37 33.69 2.06
CA ALA A 264 -24.97 33.40 1.80
C ALA A 264 -24.72 33.32 0.29
N TRP A 265 -23.49 33.64 -0.11
CA TRP A 265 -23.00 33.37 -1.45
C TRP A 265 -22.62 31.89 -1.58
N VAL A 266 -23.01 31.30 -2.70
CA VAL A 266 -22.54 29.99 -3.17
C VAL A 266 -21.71 30.23 -4.42
N SER A 267 -20.41 29.96 -4.32
CA SER A 267 -19.44 30.21 -5.38
C SER A 267 -18.83 28.91 -5.86
N TRP A 268 -18.91 28.67 -7.16
CA TRP A 268 -18.11 27.64 -7.82
C TRP A 268 -16.79 28.24 -8.27
N VAL A 269 -15.69 27.63 -7.85
CA VAL A 269 -14.35 27.92 -8.33
C VAL A 269 -13.98 26.82 -9.32
N ASP A 270 -14.04 27.15 -10.61
CA ASP A 270 -13.71 26.24 -11.69
C ASP A 270 -12.19 26.33 -11.97
N VAL A 271 -11.49 25.21 -11.80
CA VAL A 271 -10.04 25.05 -11.88
C VAL A 271 -9.68 24.21 -13.11
N GLU A 272 -8.92 24.80 -14.03
CA GLU A 272 -8.40 24.10 -15.20
C GLU A 272 -6.90 23.85 -15.04
N VAL A 273 -6.50 22.58 -15.11
CA VAL A 273 -5.10 22.14 -14.95
C VAL A 273 -4.62 21.48 -16.23
N GLY A 274 -3.35 21.68 -16.55
CA GLY A 274 -2.77 21.14 -17.77
C GLY A 274 -1.28 20.88 -17.60
N ASN A 275 -0.74 20.03 -18.46
CA ASN A 275 0.69 19.77 -18.49
C ASN A 275 1.44 21.03 -18.95
N VAL A 276 2.49 21.47 -18.25
CA VAL A 276 3.32 22.63 -18.61
C VAL A 276 4.08 22.45 -19.92
N ASN A 277 4.49 21.21 -20.27
CA ASN A 277 5.28 20.88 -21.45
C ASN A 277 4.62 19.77 -22.29
N PRO A 278 3.49 20.05 -22.98
CA PRO A 278 2.76 19.06 -23.75
C PRO A 278 3.56 18.52 -24.95
N ALA A 279 4.42 19.35 -25.55
CA ALA A 279 5.23 18.99 -26.72
C ALA A 279 6.33 17.96 -26.42
N GLN A 280 6.82 17.86 -25.17
CA GLN A 280 7.86 16.90 -24.78
C GLN A 280 7.29 15.50 -24.44
N GLN A 281 5.97 15.32 -24.46
CA GLN A 281 5.31 14.07 -24.07
C GLN A 281 5.00 13.11 -25.21
N VAL A 282 5.15 13.53 -26.47
CA VAL A 282 4.92 12.65 -27.63
C VAL A 282 6.17 11.80 -27.90
N GLY A 283 6.47 10.88 -26.98
CA GLY A 283 7.41 9.79 -27.24
C GLY A 283 6.63 8.61 -27.81
N GLU A 284 6.92 8.21 -29.05
CA GLU A 284 6.22 7.15 -29.80
C GLU A 284 6.13 5.79 -29.08
N ASN A 285 6.91 5.59 -28.00
CA ASN A 285 7.01 4.33 -27.26
C ASN A 285 6.67 4.40 -25.75
N ARG A 286 5.92 5.43 -25.29
CA ARG A 286 5.49 5.50 -23.87
C ARG A 286 4.00 5.19 -23.70
N THR A 287 3.67 4.45 -22.66
CA THR A 287 2.28 4.20 -22.26
C THR A 287 1.65 5.45 -21.62
N ARG A 288 0.32 5.58 -21.67
CA ARG A 288 -0.44 6.70 -21.05
C ARG A 288 -0.07 6.90 -19.57
N ALA A 289 0.13 5.80 -18.84
CA ALA A 289 0.56 5.77 -17.45
C ALA A 289 1.90 6.50 -17.22
N GLN A 290 2.86 6.25 -18.11
CA GLN A 290 4.20 6.84 -18.05
C GLN A 290 4.21 8.32 -18.49
N GLN A 291 3.13 8.79 -19.10
CA GLN A 291 2.93 10.17 -19.53
C GLN A 291 1.97 10.93 -18.59
N ALA A 292 1.36 10.28 -17.62
CA ALA A 292 0.40 10.91 -16.73
C ALA A 292 1.11 11.66 -15.61
N GLY A 293 0.94 12.99 -15.59
CA GLY A 293 1.26 13.84 -14.46
C GLY A 293 0.12 13.90 -13.46
N GLU A 294 0.43 14.30 -12.23
CA GLU A 294 -0.56 14.64 -11.20
C GLU A 294 -0.43 16.11 -10.86
N TYR A 295 -1.55 16.84 -10.88
CA TYR A 295 -1.59 18.19 -10.32
C TYR A 295 -1.85 18.09 -8.82
N ARG A 296 -0.96 18.70 -8.02
CA ARG A 296 -1.10 18.81 -6.57
C ARG A 296 -0.88 20.26 -6.15
N THR A 297 -1.86 20.83 -5.47
CA THR A 297 -1.73 22.15 -4.86
C THR A 297 -2.30 22.14 -3.45
N THR A 298 -1.84 23.10 -2.65
CA THR A 298 -2.42 23.42 -1.35
C THR A 298 -2.70 24.91 -1.31
N PHE A 299 -3.89 25.29 -0.87
CA PHE A 299 -4.31 26.68 -0.79
C PHE A 299 -5.08 26.95 0.50
N GLU A 300 -5.05 28.20 0.94
CA GLU A 300 -5.78 28.64 2.12
C GLU A 300 -7.24 28.92 1.77
N LEU A 301 -8.15 28.42 2.60
CA LEU A 301 -9.57 28.73 2.54
C LEU A 301 -9.80 30.01 3.35
N PRO A 302 -10.29 31.11 2.74
CA PRO A 302 -10.50 32.36 3.46
C PRO A 302 -11.43 32.18 4.67
N THR A 303 -11.17 32.95 5.72
CA THR A 303 -11.97 32.87 6.96
C THR A 303 -13.46 33.09 6.67
N GLY A 304 -14.31 32.26 7.29
CA GLY A 304 -15.76 32.34 7.08
C GLY A 304 -16.25 31.74 5.76
N CYS A 305 -15.40 30.96 5.10
CA CYS A 305 -15.76 30.14 3.95
C CYS A 305 -15.84 28.66 4.34
N TRP A 306 -16.72 27.91 3.68
CA TRP A 306 -16.85 26.47 3.85
C TRP A 306 -16.93 25.79 2.49
N VAL A 307 -16.21 24.68 2.34
CA VAL A 307 -16.38 23.80 1.17
C VAL A 307 -17.70 23.06 1.31
N SER A 308 -18.53 23.15 0.28
CA SER A 308 -19.86 22.52 0.22
C SER A 308 -19.90 21.37 -0.77
N ASP A 309 -19.11 21.42 -1.84
CA ASP A 309 -19.12 20.41 -2.91
C ASP A 309 -17.81 20.44 -3.74
N TYR A 310 -17.60 19.41 -4.55
CA TYR A 310 -16.45 19.23 -5.43
C TYR A 310 -16.90 18.51 -6.71
N TYR A 311 -16.27 18.76 -7.85
CA TYR A 311 -16.49 17.95 -9.05
C TYR A 311 -15.21 17.74 -9.85
N LEU A 312 -15.21 16.70 -10.69
CA LEU A 312 -14.22 16.48 -11.73
C LEU A 312 -14.95 16.20 -13.06
N ASP A 313 -14.49 16.82 -14.15
CA ASP A 313 -15.01 16.50 -15.48
C ASP A 313 -14.30 15.23 -16.01
N ILE A 314 -15.07 14.17 -16.26
CA ILE A 314 -14.64 12.86 -16.76
C ILE A 314 -15.33 12.62 -18.11
N ASP A 315 -14.56 12.36 -19.17
CA ASP A 315 -15.07 12.13 -20.53
C ASP A 315 -16.08 13.18 -21.02
N GLY A 316 -15.87 14.45 -20.66
CA GLY A 316 -16.73 15.57 -21.05
C GLY A 316 -18.01 15.71 -20.20
N ARG A 317 -18.20 14.87 -19.19
CA ARG A 317 -19.29 14.95 -18.23
C ARG A 317 -18.78 15.40 -16.86
N ARG A 318 -19.51 16.30 -16.21
CA ARG A 318 -19.26 16.70 -14.83
C ARG A 318 -19.73 15.62 -13.86
N ASP A 319 -18.81 15.04 -13.10
CA ASP A 319 -19.12 14.08 -12.05
C ASP A 319 -18.86 14.71 -10.66
N PRO A 320 -19.86 14.72 -9.75
CA PRO A 320 -19.71 15.27 -8.41
C PRO A 320 -18.89 14.36 -7.50
N GLY A 321 -18.21 14.97 -6.53
CA GLY A 321 -17.47 14.29 -5.48
C GLY A 321 -18.39 13.65 -4.45
N ILE A 322 -17.86 12.62 -3.77
CA ILE A 322 -18.54 11.98 -2.64
C ILE A 322 -17.82 12.39 -1.36
N LEU A 323 -18.55 12.94 -0.40
CA LEU A 323 -18.00 13.23 0.93
C LEU A 323 -17.70 11.92 1.66
N ALA A 324 -16.46 11.74 2.08
CA ALA A 324 -15.98 10.56 2.78
C ALA A 324 -14.99 10.93 3.89
N GLU A 325 -14.70 9.97 4.77
CA GLU A 325 -13.65 10.13 5.77
C GLU A 325 -12.29 10.33 5.09
N LYS A 326 -11.47 11.24 5.63
CA LYS A 326 -10.22 11.71 5.01
C LYS A 326 -9.27 10.57 4.67
N LYS A 327 -8.99 9.65 5.60
CA LYS A 327 -8.07 8.53 5.36
C LYS A 327 -8.62 7.56 4.32
N ALA A 328 -9.92 7.29 4.34
CA ALA A 328 -10.57 6.44 3.33
C ALA A 328 -10.48 7.08 1.93
N ALA A 329 -10.75 8.38 1.81
CA ALA A 329 -10.63 9.10 0.54
C ALA A 329 -9.17 9.14 0.02
N ASP A 330 -8.20 9.44 0.90
CA ASP A 330 -6.77 9.40 0.59
C ASP A 330 -6.34 8.00 0.12
N TRP A 331 -6.82 6.94 0.77
CA TRP A 331 -6.52 5.55 0.40
C TRP A 331 -7.10 5.19 -0.97
N VAL A 332 -8.38 5.49 -1.23
CA VAL A 332 -9.03 5.21 -2.52
C VAL A 332 -8.33 5.96 -3.65
N TYR A 333 -8.00 7.25 -3.46
CA TYR A 333 -7.26 8.03 -4.44
C TYR A 333 -5.92 7.39 -4.78
N THR A 334 -5.13 7.08 -3.75
CA THR A 334 -3.79 6.47 -3.87
C THR A 334 -3.88 5.11 -4.56
N GLN A 335 -4.86 4.29 -4.20
CA GLN A 335 -5.09 3.00 -4.83
C GLN A 335 -5.42 3.14 -6.32
N ILE A 336 -6.27 4.09 -6.71
CA ILE A 336 -6.62 4.33 -8.11
C ILE A 336 -5.38 4.76 -8.90
N VAL A 337 -4.60 5.72 -8.38
CA VAL A 337 -3.38 6.21 -9.03
C VAL A 337 -2.34 5.09 -9.20
N HIS A 338 -2.22 4.18 -8.23
CA HIS A 338 -1.24 3.09 -8.29
C HIS A 338 -1.69 1.85 -9.07
N GLN A 339 -2.98 1.53 -9.07
CA GLN A 339 -3.50 0.27 -9.64
C GLN A 339 -4.08 0.42 -11.04
N ASN A 340 -4.49 1.63 -11.45
CA ASN A 340 -5.36 1.76 -12.61
C ASN A 340 -5.05 3.00 -13.46
N ASP A 341 -4.32 2.78 -14.55
CA ASP A 341 -4.00 3.79 -15.57
C ASP A 341 -5.23 4.29 -16.37
N ARG A 342 -6.43 3.79 -16.05
CA ARG A 342 -7.67 4.05 -16.82
C ARG A 342 -8.72 4.86 -16.05
N ARG A 343 -8.43 5.29 -14.82
CA ARG A 343 -9.38 6.06 -14.01
C ARG A 343 -8.85 7.46 -13.75
N ASP A 344 -9.79 8.40 -13.65
CA ASP A 344 -9.52 9.82 -13.49
C ASP A 344 -9.96 10.26 -12.08
N PRO A 345 -9.14 10.05 -11.03
CA PRO A 345 -9.48 10.46 -9.68
C PRO A 345 -9.17 11.95 -9.43
N GLY A 346 -10.08 12.58 -8.69
CA GLY A 346 -9.92 13.91 -8.11
C GLY A 346 -10.13 13.85 -6.61
N LEU A 347 -9.35 14.62 -5.85
CA LEU A 347 -9.45 14.66 -4.38
C LEU A 347 -9.30 16.09 -3.88
N LEU A 348 -10.25 16.50 -3.04
CA LEU A 348 -10.19 17.71 -2.25
C LEU A 348 -10.28 17.32 -0.76
N ALA A 349 -9.32 17.74 0.04
CA ALA A 349 -9.28 17.40 1.46
C ALA A 349 -8.77 18.57 2.32
N TYR A 350 -9.30 18.71 3.53
CA TYR A 350 -8.73 19.62 4.53
C TYR A 350 -7.38 19.08 5.01
N ALA A 351 -6.31 19.85 4.80
CA ALA A 351 -4.98 19.60 5.32
C ALA A 351 -4.77 20.20 6.73
N GLY A 352 -5.48 21.28 7.02
CA GLY A 352 -5.55 21.97 8.32
C GLY A 352 -6.93 22.63 8.54
N PRO A 353 -7.10 23.48 9.57
CA PRO A 353 -8.37 24.16 9.85
C PRO A 353 -8.89 25.02 8.70
N ASP A 354 -7.97 25.64 7.97
CA ASP A 354 -8.16 26.67 6.95
C ASP A 354 -7.30 26.39 5.71
N GLN A 355 -6.82 25.16 5.56
CA GLN A 355 -5.97 24.76 4.45
C GLN A 355 -6.57 23.57 3.70
N LEU A 356 -6.71 23.72 2.38
CA LEU A 356 -7.23 22.69 1.48
C LEU A 356 -6.12 22.15 0.59
N ARG A 357 -6.12 20.84 0.39
CA ARG A 357 -5.28 20.12 -0.56
C ARG A 357 -6.15 19.67 -1.72
N LEU A 358 -5.75 20.01 -2.95
CA LEU A 358 -6.40 19.58 -4.19
C LEU A 358 -5.43 18.72 -5.01
N GLN A 359 -5.91 17.56 -5.45
CA GLN A 359 -5.17 16.62 -6.27
C GLN A 359 -6.01 16.17 -7.47
N VAL A 360 -5.42 16.16 -8.66
CA VAL A 360 -6.10 15.77 -9.90
C VAL A 360 -5.18 14.89 -10.74
N TYR A 361 -5.66 13.70 -11.08
CA TYR A 361 -4.98 12.74 -11.94
C TYR A 361 -5.96 12.14 -12.95
N PRO A 362 -5.52 11.72 -14.15
CA PRO A 362 -4.24 11.99 -14.78
C PRO A 362 -4.27 13.27 -15.62
N VAL A 363 -3.16 14.02 -15.65
CA VAL A 363 -2.92 15.14 -16.55
C VAL A 363 -1.98 14.67 -17.66
N VAL A 364 -2.50 14.53 -18.89
CA VAL A 364 -1.79 13.89 -20.02
C VAL A 364 -1.88 14.77 -21.26
N GLY A 365 -0.75 14.92 -21.96
CA GLY A 365 -0.68 15.58 -23.25
C GLY A 365 -1.16 17.03 -23.19
N ASN A 366 -1.91 17.46 -24.21
CA ASN A 366 -2.45 18.81 -24.32
C ASN A 366 -3.91 18.91 -23.86
N THR A 367 -4.49 17.84 -23.31
CA THR A 367 -5.88 17.84 -22.87
C THR A 367 -5.97 18.40 -21.45
N PRO A 368 -6.56 19.59 -21.25
CA PRO A 368 -6.73 20.12 -19.91
C PRO A 368 -7.72 19.27 -19.12
N ARG A 369 -7.52 19.19 -17.81
CA ARG A 369 -8.48 18.63 -16.85
C ARG A 369 -9.21 19.77 -16.15
N ARG A 370 -10.53 19.63 -16.03
CA ARG A 370 -11.39 20.60 -15.36
C ARG A 370 -11.94 19.98 -14.10
N THR A 371 -11.77 20.69 -13.01
CA THR A 371 -12.30 20.34 -11.69
C THR A 371 -12.88 21.60 -11.06
N GLY A 372 -13.61 21.50 -9.97
CA GLY A 372 -14.04 22.69 -9.27
C GLY A 372 -14.48 22.42 -7.85
N VAL A 373 -14.44 23.49 -7.06
CA VAL A 373 -14.79 23.48 -5.64
C VAL A 373 -15.94 24.44 -5.43
N GLN A 374 -17.00 23.99 -4.75
CA GLN A 374 -18.07 24.86 -4.30
C GLN A 374 -17.74 25.38 -2.91
N ILE A 375 -17.78 26.70 -2.76
CA ILE A 375 -17.49 27.41 -1.52
C ILE A 375 -18.70 28.23 -1.13
N THR A 376 -19.18 28.04 0.09
CA THR A 376 -20.21 28.87 0.72
C THR A 376 -19.57 29.92 1.61
N HIS A 377 -19.97 31.18 1.47
CA HIS A 377 -19.37 32.31 2.21
C HIS A 377 -20.39 33.43 2.40
N LYS A 378 -20.25 34.25 3.44
CA LYS A 378 -21.22 35.30 3.79
C LYS A 378 -20.92 36.66 3.14
N GLU A 379 -19.66 36.95 2.90
CA GLU A 379 -19.17 38.22 2.34
C GLU A 379 -18.35 37.99 1.08
N PRO A 380 -18.25 38.96 0.16
CA PRO A 380 -17.30 38.84 -0.95
C PRO A 380 -15.87 38.66 -0.43
N VAL A 381 -15.16 37.67 -0.97
CA VAL A 381 -13.80 37.32 -0.57
C VAL A 381 -12.93 37.03 -1.79
N GLU A 382 -11.62 37.10 -1.62
CA GLU A 382 -10.65 36.67 -2.64
C GLU A 382 -10.09 35.30 -2.27
N LEU A 383 -9.94 34.43 -3.27
CA LEU A 383 -9.30 33.13 -3.14
C LEU A 383 -8.06 33.08 -4.02
N ILE A 384 -6.96 32.57 -3.49
CA ILE A 384 -5.68 32.45 -4.20
C ILE A 384 -5.33 30.97 -4.33
N ILE A 385 -5.07 30.50 -5.55
CA ILE A 385 -4.59 29.14 -5.85
C ILE A 385 -3.41 29.26 -6.80
N ASP A 386 -2.25 28.69 -6.44
CA ASP A 386 -1.00 28.74 -7.23
C ASP A 386 -0.67 30.15 -7.78
N GLY A 387 -0.88 31.18 -6.95
CA GLY A 387 -0.60 32.58 -7.31
C GLY A 387 -1.64 33.24 -8.24
N GLN A 388 -2.66 32.51 -8.68
CA GLN A 388 -3.82 33.11 -9.36
C GLN A 388 -4.90 33.47 -8.34
N THR A 389 -5.44 34.69 -8.46
CA THR A 389 -6.49 35.20 -7.58
C THR A 389 -7.83 35.21 -8.29
N VAL A 390 -8.89 34.85 -7.58
CA VAL A 390 -10.27 34.98 -8.06
C VAL A 390 -11.18 35.57 -6.99
N ALA A 391 -12.07 36.47 -7.39
CA ALA A 391 -13.06 37.06 -6.50
C ALA A 391 -14.30 36.15 -6.40
N LEU A 392 -14.75 35.89 -5.17
CA LEU A 392 -15.97 35.16 -4.86
C LEU A 392 -17.01 36.14 -4.34
N GLY A 393 -18.21 36.08 -4.92
CA GLY A 393 -19.30 37.04 -4.65
C GLY A 393 -19.17 38.30 -5.51
N ARG A 394 -20.10 39.24 -5.33
CA ARG A 394 -20.04 40.55 -5.98
C ARG A 394 -19.95 41.67 -4.94
N PRO A 395 -19.07 42.67 -5.13
CA PRO A 395 -19.14 43.91 -4.38
C PRO A 395 -20.45 44.62 -4.76
N GLY A 396 -21.41 44.66 -3.82
CA GLY A 396 -22.77 45.14 -4.07
C GLY A 396 -23.61 45.13 -2.79
N PRO A 397 -24.89 45.54 -2.84
CA PRO A 397 -25.70 45.91 -1.67
C PRO A 397 -26.21 44.71 -0.85
N VAL A 398 -25.51 43.59 -0.85
CA VAL A 398 -25.69 42.58 0.20
C VAL A 398 -24.98 43.15 1.43
N ALA A 399 -25.68 44.03 2.15
CA ALA A 399 -25.17 44.70 3.33
C ALA A 399 -24.66 43.63 4.30
N ALA A 400 -23.35 43.62 4.57
CA ALA A 400 -22.78 42.82 5.63
C ALA A 400 -23.57 43.13 6.92
N SER A 401 -24.20 42.11 7.51
CA SER A 401 -24.98 42.30 8.72
C SER A 401 -24.10 42.92 9.80
N PRO A 402 -24.46 44.08 10.38
CA PRO A 402 -23.70 44.70 11.45
C PRO A 402 -23.82 43.93 12.77
N ALA A 403 -24.78 43.01 12.87
CA ALA A 403 -24.98 42.17 14.05
C ALA A 403 -24.40 40.75 13.84
N PRO A 404 -23.85 40.13 14.90
CA PRO A 404 -23.46 38.72 14.88
C PRO A 404 -24.63 37.81 14.53
N VAL A 405 -24.38 36.77 13.75
CA VAL A 405 -25.39 35.76 13.38
C VAL A 405 -25.06 34.47 14.09
N ALA A 406 -25.95 34.02 14.97
CA ALA A 406 -25.77 32.78 15.73
C ALA A 406 -26.58 31.62 15.13
N THR A 407 -26.06 30.40 15.24
CA THR A 407 -26.85 29.19 14.98
C THR A 407 -27.98 29.03 16.00
N PRO A 408 -29.05 28.29 15.68
CA PRO A 408 -30.05 27.90 16.68
C PRO A 408 -29.37 27.23 17.88
N GLY A 409 -29.57 27.78 19.08
CA GLY A 409 -28.89 27.33 20.31
C GLY A 409 -27.53 27.98 20.61
N GLY A 410 -27.05 28.89 19.75
CA GLY A 410 -25.88 29.75 20.05
C GLY A 410 -24.53 29.06 20.02
N ALA A 411 -24.43 27.82 19.53
CA ALA A 411 -23.19 27.04 19.51
C ALA A 411 -22.11 27.64 18.60
N VAL A 412 -22.51 28.34 17.54
CA VAL A 412 -21.59 29.01 16.59
C VAL A 412 -22.11 30.41 16.32
N VAL A 413 -21.22 31.40 16.39
CA VAL A 413 -21.52 32.80 16.08
C VAL A 413 -20.64 33.25 14.93
N TYR A 414 -21.26 33.62 13.80
CA TYR A 414 -20.61 34.31 12.71
C TYR A 414 -20.56 35.81 13.01
N LEU A 415 -19.37 36.39 12.86
CA LEU A 415 -19.12 37.82 13.03
C LEU A 415 -18.55 38.37 11.72
N SER A 416 -19.27 39.30 11.09
CA SER A 416 -18.82 39.96 9.86
C SER A 416 -17.57 40.79 10.10
N ALA A 417 -16.78 41.05 9.05
CA ALA A 417 -15.63 41.93 9.15
C ALA A 417 -16.03 43.34 9.63
N SER A 418 -17.17 43.85 9.16
CA SER A 418 -17.75 45.12 9.58
C SER A 418 -18.18 45.13 11.05
N ALA A 419 -18.88 44.08 11.53
CA ALA A 419 -19.25 43.97 12.94
C ALA A 419 -18.02 43.86 13.84
N LYS A 420 -16.99 43.13 13.39
CA LYS A 420 -15.72 42.98 14.13
C LYS A 420 -14.98 44.32 14.29
N GLN A 421 -14.98 45.17 13.28
CA GLN A 421 -14.38 46.51 13.34
C GLN A 421 -15.08 47.44 14.34
N GLN A 422 -16.36 47.21 14.62
CA GLN A 422 -17.14 48.00 15.57
C GLN A 422 -17.00 47.49 17.02
N LEU A 423 -16.37 46.34 17.25
CA LEU A 423 -16.19 45.81 18.60
C LEU A 423 -15.27 46.71 19.44
N PRO A 424 -15.56 46.88 20.74
CA PRO A 424 -14.69 47.63 21.62
C PRO A 424 -13.32 46.95 21.71
N LEU A 425 -12.26 47.73 21.52
CA LEU A 425 -10.89 47.26 21.70
C LEU A 425 -10.64 46.99 23.20
N VAL A 426 -10.06 45.83 23.51
CA VAL A 426 -9.69 45.44 24.87
C VAL A 426 -8.19 45.19 24.93
N GLN A 427 -7.50 45.89 25.83
CA GLN A 427 -6.09 45.66 26.08
C GLN A 427 -5.92 44.46 27.03
N ARG A 428 -5.39 43.35 26.53
CA ARG A 428 -5.12 42.16 27.34
C ARG A 428 -3.86 42.39 28.17
N ARG A 429 -3.88 42.01 29.45
CA ARG A 429 -2.67 41.93 30.27
C ARG A 429 -1.97 40.59 29.94
N PRO A 430 -0.70 40.59 29.51
CA PRO A 430 0.02 39.36 29.29
C PRO A 430 0.16 38.60 30.62
N TYR A 431 -0.06 37.29 30.58
CA TYR A 431 0.32 36.38 31.65
C TYR A 431 1.34 35.39 31.07
N TYR A 432 2.35 35.04 31.85
CA TYR A 432 3.39 34.10 31.44
C TYR A 432 3.15 32.76 32.13
N HIS A 433 3.21 31.67 31.37
CA HIS A 433 3.38 30.33 31.94
C HIS A 433 4.82 29.90 31.72
N PHE A 434 5.45 29.41 32.78
CA PHE A 434 6.75 28.76 32.69
C PHE A 434 6.51 27.26 32.68
N LEU A 435 6.91 26.61 31.59
CA LEU A 435 6.93 25.16 31.48
C LEU A 435 8.33 24.71 31.88
N LEU A 436 8.42 23.97 32.98
CA LEU A 436 9.68 23.39 33.45
C LEU A 436 9.73 21.93 32.97
N ASP A 437 10.74 21.59 32.18
CA ASP A 437 11.04 20.21 31.80
C ASP A 437 11.76 19.51 32.96
N VAL A 438 11.10 18.51 33.55
CA VAL A 438 11.62 17.68 34.65
C VAL A 438 11.98 16.27 34.20
N SER A 439 12.13 16.03 32.89
CA SER A 439 12.43 14.70 32.35
C SER A 439 13.82 14.14 32.71
N ALA A 440 14.67 14.92 33.38
CA ALA A 440 16.01 14.53 33.80
C ALA A 440 16.17 14.27 35.32
N ALA A 441 15.08 14.19 36.09
CA ALA A 441 15.12 13.95 37.55
C ALA A 441 14.96 12.48 37.94
#